data_AF-A0A147BSN0-F1
#
_entry.id   AF-A0A147BSN0-F1
#
_cell.length_a   1.000
_cell.length_b   1.000
_cell.length_c   1.000
_cell.angle_alpha   90.00
_cell.angle_beta   90.00
_cell.angle_gamma   90.00
#
_symmetry.space_group_name_H-M   'P 1'
#
loop_
_entity.id
_entity.type
_entity.pdbx_description
1 polymer ?
#
loop_
_entity_poly.entity_id
_entity_poly.type
_entity_poly.pdbx_seq_one_letter_code
_entity_poly.pdbx_strand_id
1 'polypeptide(L)'
;NCGLPVVQPDRSDSGISERILNGTDAIPGAWPWQVEIRVNGRHNCGGVLIGFQHVLTSAHCVLEYSAKRSEIRLGSYSSNVSDETALEETTDTICI
;
A
#
# COMPACT_ATOMS: atom_id res chain seq x y z
N ASN A 1 2.27 7.26 -17.72
CA ASN A 1 1.07 6.39 -17.69
C ASN A 1 0.99 5.71 -16.33
N CYS A 2 -0.20 5.64 -15.73
CA CYS A 2 -0.46 5.03 -14.42
C CYS A 2 -1.69 4.09 -14.50
N GLY A 3 -1.94 3.29 -13.46
CA GLY A 3 -3.16 2.44 -13.34
C GLY A 3 -3.17 1.15 -14.15
N LEU A 4 -2.06 0.81 -14.82
CA LEU A 4 -1.93 -0.43 -15.61
C LEU A 4 -0.85 -1.33 -14.98
N PRO A 5 -1.24 -2.41 -14.29
CA PRO A 5 -0.28 -3.32 -13.67
C PRO A 5 0.30 -4.30 -14.70
N VAL A 6 1.54 -4.73 -14.49
CA VAL A 6 2.19 -5.79 -15.31
C VAL A 6 1.50 -7.13 -15.06
N VAL A 7 1.22 -7.43 -13.79
CA VAL A 7 0.40 -8.56 -13.37
C VAL A 7 -1.04 -8.10 -13.36
N GLN A 8 -1.89 -8.68 -14.21
CA GLN A 8 -3.30 -8.30 -14.23
C GLN A 8 -4.02 -8.92 -13.01
N PRO A 9 -4.92 -8.17 -12.34
CA PRO A 9 -5.82 -8.77 -11.36
C PRO A 9 -6.71 -9.80 -12.07
N ASP A 10 -6.97 -10.92 -11.42
CA ASP A 10 -7.87 -11.93 -11.95
C ASP A 10 -9.29 -11.36 -12.00
N ARG A 11 -9.74 -11.02 -13.22
CA ARG A 11 -11.10 -10.53 -13.50
C ARG A 11 -12.03 -11.66 -13.96
N SER A 12 -11.58 -12.93 -13.92
CA SER A 12 -12.45 -14.05 -14.27
C SER A 12 -13.49 -14.23 -13.17
N ASP A 13 -14.69 -13.79 -13.53
CA ASP A 13 -15.81 -13.37 -12.69
C ASP A 13 -16.54 -14.53 -11.98
N SER A 14 -15.80 -15.36 -11.23
CA SER A 14 -16.38 -16.46 -10.43
C SER A 14 -15.82 -16.61 -9.02
N GLY A 15 -14.73 -15.88 -8.68
CA GLY A 15 -14.01 -16.03 -7.41
C GLY A 15 -13.79 -14.75 -6.60
N ILE A 16 -13.92 -13.55 -7.18
CA ILE A 16 -13.91 -12.31 -6.39
C ILE A 16 -15.28 -12.19 -5.72
N SER A 17 -15.33 -12.48 -4.42
CA SER A 17 -16.50 -12.14 -3.60
C SER A 17 -16.60 -10.62 -3.56
N GLU A 18 -17.48 -10.04 -4.38
CA GLU A 18 -17.71 -8.58 -4.51
C GLU A 18 -18.18 -7.89 -3.20
N ARG A 19 -18.16 -8.58 -2.05
CA ARG A 19 -18.73 -8.12 -0.78
C ARG A 19 -17.88 -8.52 0.42
N ILE A 20 -16.55 -8.42 0.28
CA ILE A 20 -15.53 -8.82 1.24
C ILE A 20 -15.96 -8.58 2.70
N LEU A 21 -16.35 -9.67 3.37
CA LEU A 21 -15.76 -10.09 4.63
C LEU A 21 -15.18 -11.50 4.39
N ASN A 22 -13.90 -11.66 4.73
CA ASN A 22 -12.98 -12.77 4.38
C ASN A 22 -12.52 -12.93 2.94
N GLY A 23 -13.09 -12.20 1.98
CA GLY A 23 -12.45 -11.86 0.69
C GLY A 23 -11.66 -12.97 -0.01
N THR A 24 -10.65 -12.56 -0.76
CA THR A 24 -9.63 -13.44 -1.35
C THR A 24 -8.30 -12.71 -1.35
N ASP A 25 -7.22 -13.45 -1.12
CA ASP A 25 -5.86 -12.96 -1.27
C ASP A 25 -5.63 -12.39 -2.67
N ALA A 26 -4.96 -11.24 -2.74
CA ALA A 26 -4.63 -10.63 -4.01
C ALA A 26 -3.52 -11.41 -4.72
N ILE A 27 -3.47 -11.36 -6.05
CA ILE A 27 -2.29 -11.85 -6.76
C ILE A 27 -1.13 -10.90 -6.46
N PRO A 28 0.04 -11.41 -6.02
CA PRO A 28 1.23 -10.58 -5.79
C PRO A 28 1.55 -9.70 -7.00
N GLY A 29 1.70 -8.39 -6.76
CA GLY A 29 1.99 -7.42 -7.82
C GLY A 29 0.81 -6.97 -8.69
N ALA A 30 -0.40 -7.51 -8.50
CA ALA A 30 -1.58 -7.07 -9.27
C ALA A 30 -2.07 -5.66 -8.90
N TRP A 31 -1.65 -5.16 -7.73
CA TRP A 31 -1.97 -3.82 -7.22
C TRP A 31 -0.69 -3.06 -6.87
N PRO A 32 0.16 -2.72 -7.87
CA PRO A 32 1.50 -2.19 -7.63
C PRO A 32 1.53 -0.79 -7.00
N TRP A 33 0.38 -0.10 -6.99
CA TRP A 33 0.20 1.18 -6.30
C TRP A 33 -0.17 1.05 -4.83
N GLN A 34 -0.42 -0.17 -4.32
CA GLN A 34 -0.74 -0.37 -2.92
C GLN A 34 0.46 -0.02 -2.04
N VAL A 35 0.21 0.76 -1.00
CA VAL A 35 1.20 1.22 -0.03
C VAL A 35 0.82 0.70 1.35
N GLU A 36 1.81 0.18 2.08
CA GLU A 36 1.72 0.02 3.53
C GLU A 36 2.38 1.21 4.22
N ILE A 37 1.63 1.90 5.07
CA ILE A 37 2.13 2.99 5.92
C ILE A 37 2.38 2.41 7.30
N ARG A 38 3.62 2.47 7.75
CA ARG A 38 4.04 2.02 9.08
C ARG A 38 4.38 3.20 9.97
N VAL A 39 4.06 3.07 11.26
CA VAL A 39 4.43 4.03 12.28
C VAL A 39 5.15 3.28 13.40
N ASN A 40 6.37 3.71 13.73
CA ASN A 40 7.24 3.03 14.69
C ASN A 40 7.39 1.51 14.38
N GLY A 41 7.62 1.17 13.11
CA GLY A 41 7.82 -0.20 12.64
C GLY A 41 6.57 -1.10 12.66
N ARG A 42 5.35 -0.56 12.80
CA ARG A 42 4.10 -1.33 12.79
C ARG A 42 3.14 -0.84 11.72
N HIS A 43 2.39 -1.74 11.12
CA HIS A 43 1.29 -1.40 10.21
C HIS A 43 0.34 -0.41 10.88
N ASN A 44 0.03 0.68 10.19
CA ASN A 44 -0.92 1.70 10.65
C ASN A 44 -2.09 1.85 9.68
N CYS A 45 -1.80 2.06 8.39
CA CYS A 45 -2.79 2.28 7.34
C CYS A 45 -2.30 1.80 5.97
N GLY A 46 -3.22 1.81 5.00
CA GLY A 46 -2.88 1.73 3.58
C GLY A 46 -2.75 3.12 2.91
N GLY A 47 -2.29 3.11 1.66
CA GLY A 47 -2.24 4.28 0.79
C GLY A 47 -2.12 3.90 -0.68
N VAL A 48 -2.08 4.90 -1.55
CA VAL A 48 -1.96 4.72 -3.01
C VAL A 48 -0.81 5.57 -3.54
N LEU A 49 0.12 4.96 -4.26
CA LEU A 49 1.17 5.67 -4.99
C LEU A 49 0.57 6.40 -6.20
N ILE A 50 0.57 7.73 -6.16
CA ILE A 50 -0.02 8.60 -7.21
C ILE A 50 1.03 9.31 -8.07
N GLY A 51 2.31 9.23 -7.67
CA GLY A 51 3.45 9.73 -8.42
C GLY A 51 4.75 9.15 -7.85
N PHE A 52 5.88 9.45 -8.46
CA PHE A 52 7.17 8.86 -8.06
C PHE A 52 7.58 9.12 -6.61
N GLN A 53 7.04 10.16 -5.98
CA GLN A 53 7.38 10.58 -4.61
C GLN A 53 6.13 10.97 -3.80
N HIS A 54 4.94 10.57 -4.26
CA HIS A 54 3.68 11.01 -3.65
C HIS A 54 2.76 9.82 -3.38
N VAL A 55 2.40 9.67 -2.11
CA VAL A 55 1.40 8.70 -1.62
C VAL A 55 0.17 9.46 -1.15
N LEU A 56 -1.00 9.05 -1.64
CA LEU A 56 -2.29 9.49 -1.13
C LEU A 56 -2.78 8.53 -0.05
N THR A 57 -3.26 9.06 1.07
CA THR A 57 -3.88 8.28 2.15
C THR A 57 -4.99 9.10 2.82
N SER A 58 -5.65 8.52 3.82
CA SER A 58 -6.63 9.23 4.63
C SER A 58 -5.94 10.14 5.64
N ALA A 59 -6.49 11.35 5.85
CA ALA A 59 -5.95 12.32 6.82
C ALA A 59 -5.83 11.73 8.24
N HIS A 60 -6.81 10.93 8.69
CA HIS A 60 -6.77 10.33 10.04
C HIS A 60 -5.59 9.38 10.24
N CYS A 61 -5.00 8.84 9.17
CA CYS A 61 -3.84 7.96 9.25
C CYS A 61 -2.55 8.72 9.61
N VAL A 62 -2.51 10.04 9.40
CA VAL A 62 -1.28 10.85 9.48
C VAL A 62 -1.40 12.06 10.42
N LEU A 63 -2.61 12.50 10.78
CA LEU A 63 -2.83 13.66 11.65
C LEU A 63 -2.16 13.56 13.02
N GLU A 64 -2.02 12.36 13.57
CA GLU A 64 -1.46 12.13 14.92
C GLU A 64 0.05 11.85 14.91
N TYR A 65 0.69 11.79 13.73
CA TYR A 65 2.07 11.35 13.59
C TYR A 65 2.93 12.38 12.86
N SER A 66 4.18 12.51 13.28
CA SER A 66 5.15 13.30 12.51
C SER A 66 5.66 12.48 11.32
N ALA A 67 5.95 13.16 10.21
CA ALA A 67 6.49 12.52 8.99
C ALA A 67 7.70 11.62 9.28
N LYS A 68 8.59 12.05 10.17
CA LYS A 68 9.79 11.31 10.58
C LYS A 68 9.52 9.96 11.28
N ARG A 69 8.29 9.71 11.74
CA ARG A 69 7.89 8.45 12.36
C ARG A 69 7.19 7.49 11.40
N SER A 70 6.95 7.95 10.18
CA SER A 70 6.23 7.22 9.15
C SER A 70 7.20 6.62 8.13
N GLU A 71 7.06 5.32 7.94
CA GLU A 71 7.78 4.53 6.93
C GLU A 71 6.77 4.09 5.87
N ILE A 72 7.16 4.19 4.60
CA ILE A 72 6.36 3.87 3.44
C ILE A 72 6.94 2.59 2.83
N ARG A 73 6.13 1.52 2.76
CA ARG A 73 6.51 0.28 2.07
C ARG A 73 5.77 0.14 0.76
N LEU A 74 6.52 -0.09 -0.31
CA LEU A 74 6.06 -0.28 -1.68
C LEU A 74 6.45 -1.65 -2.19
N GLY A 75 5.60 -2.26 -3.01
CA GLY A 75 5.87 -3.56 -3.64
C GLY A 75 5.75 -4.78 -2.71
N SER A 76 5.58 -4.57 -1.40
CA SER A 76 5.36 -5.66 -0.44
C SER A 76 4.00 -6.33 -0.63
N TYR A 77 3.97 -7.66 -0.63
CA TYR A 77 2.72 -8.43 -0.61
C TYR A 77 2.23 -8.74 0.82
N SER A 78 3.14 -8.90 1.78
CA SER A 78 2.83 -9.25 3.17
C SER A 78 3.43 -8.25 4.16
N SER A 79 2.64 -7.85 5.15
CA SER A 79 3.09 -7.00 6.26
C SER A 79 3.91 -7.77 7.31
N ASN A 80 3.74 -9.09 7.37
CA ASN A 80 4.39 -9.95 8.37
C ASN A 80 5.70 -10.58 7.88
N VAL A 81 6.00 -10.45 6.58
CA VAL A 81 7.20 -11.02 5.97
C VAL A 81 8.02 -9.88 5.37
N SER A 82 9.32 -9.86 5.69
CA SER A 82 10.27 -9.00 5.00
C SER A 82 10.42 -9.49 3.56
N ASP A 83 9.86 -8.73 2.63
CA ASP A 83 10.07 -8.95 1.20
C ASP A 83 11.30 -8.16 0.80
N GLU A 84 12.40 -8.83 0.45
CA GLU A 84 13.67 -8.17 0.08
C GLU A 84 13.52 -7.27 -1.15
N THR A 85 12.47 -7.47 -1.93
CA THR A 85 12.16 -6.64 -3.11
C THR A 85 11.27 -5.44 -2.78
N ALA A 86 10.72 -5.37 -1.56
CA ALA A 86 9.95 -4.22 -1.13
C ALA A 86 10.87 -3.02 -0.89
N LEU A 87 10.44 -1.86 -1.38
CA LEU A 87 11.11 -0.61 -1.12
C LEU A 87 10.56 -0.01 0.16
N GLU A 88 11.43 0.35 1.10
CA GLU A 88 11.08 1.05 2.34
C GLU A 88 11.69 2.44 2.32
N GLU A 89 10.84 3.46 2.39
CA GLU A 89 11.25 4.87 2.35
C GLU A 89 10.71 5.64 3.56
N THR A 90 11.43 6.68 4.00
CA THR A 90 10.96 7.56 5.05
C THR A 90 10.12 8.71 4.49
N THR A 91 9.23 9.25 5.32
CA THR A 91 8.40 10.39 4.90
C THR A 91 9.07 11.72 5.27
N ASP A 92 9.32 12.56 4.28
CA ASP A 92 9.89 13.90 4.50
C ASP A 92 8.84 14.91 4.97
N THR A 93 7.66 14.91 4.34
CA THR A 93 6.61 15.90 4.57
C THR A 93 5.23 15.25 4.44
N ILE A 94 4.29 15.69 5.26
CA ILE A 94 2.87 15.35 5.16
C ILE A 94 2.14 16.60 4.68
N CYS A 95 1.44 16.49 3.56
CA CYS A 95 0.62 17.56 3.00
C CYS A 95 -0.85 17.33 3.41
N ILE A 96 -1.50 18.35 3.96
CA ILE A 96 -2.92 18.35 4.36
C ILE A 96 -3.60 19.55 3.71
#